data_AF-A0A6J7FDV9-F1
#
_entry.id   AF-A0A6J7FDV9-F1
#
_cell.length_a   1.000
_cell.length_b   1.000
_cell.length_c   1.000
_cell.angle_alpha   90.00
_cell.angle_beta   90.00
_cell.angle_gamma   90.00
#
_symmetry.space_group_name_H-M   'P 1'
#
loop_
_entity.id
_entity.type
_entity.pdbx_description
1 polymer ?
#
loop_
_entity_poly.entity_id
_entity_poly.type
_entity_poly.pdbx_seq_one_letter_code
_entity_poly.pdbx_strand_id
1 'polypeptide(L)'
;MVIAEAVYLVTRELGPHAEPAFYDAIINGTLTVEPLGPADWQRIRELVDRYNDLPLGGTDASLIAVAERLGATRIATLDRAHFSIVRPAHCDAFELSPHP
;
A
#
# COMPACT_ATOMS: atom_id res chain seq x y z
N MET A 1 4.93 -6.68 -2.58
CA MET A 1 5.25 -6.51 -1.14
C MET A 1 3.98 -6.63 -0.32
N VAL A 2 2.99 -5.76 -0.55
CA VAL A 2 1.70 -5.72 0.17
C VAL A 2 0.94 -7.05 0.17
N ILE A 3 0.94 -7.80 -0.93
CA ILE A 3 0.21 -9.08 -1.02
C ILE A 3 0.62 -10.08 0.07
N ALA A 4 1.92 -10.20 0.34
CA ALA A 4 2.39 -11.13 1.36
C ALA A 4 1.94 -10.72 2.77
N GLU A 5 2.01 -9.43 3.09
CA GLU A 5 1.54 -8.89 4.37
C GLU A 5 0.01 -8.98 4.51
N ALA A 6 -0.72 -8.65 3.44
CA ALA A 6 -2.17 -8.73 3.41
C ALA A 6 -2.63 -10.18 3.65
N VAL A 7 -2.05 -11.16 2.95
CA VAL A 7 -2.35 -12.58 3.16
C VAL A 7 -2.02 -13.00 4.59
N TYR A 8 -0.84 -12.62 5.10
CA TYR A 8 -0.46 -12.92 6.48
C TYR A 8 -1.49 -12.40 7.49
N LEU A 9 -1.93 -11.14 7.33
CA LEU A 9 -2.90 -10.51 8.21
C LEU A 9 -4.28 -11.15 8.09
N VAL A 10 -4.82 -11.36 6.88
CA VAL A 10 -6.15 -11.96 6.73
C VAL A 10 -6.18 -13.40 7.23
N THR A 11 -5.11 -14.18 7.03
CA THR A 11 -5.00 -15.54 7.59
C THR A 11 -4.94 -15.51 9.12
N ARG A 12 -4.19 -14.56 9.69
CA ARG A 12 -4.08 -14.40 11.14
C ARG A 12 -5.42 -14.05 11.79
N GLU A 13 -6.17 -13.14 11.19
CA GLU A 13 -7.43 -12.62 11.77
C GLU A 13 -8.67 -13.47 11.43
N LEU A 14 -8.72 -14.07 10.24
CA LEU A 14 -9.91 -14.77 9.71
C LEU A 14 -9.71 -16.28 9.57
N GLY A 15 -8.52 -16.78 9.89
CA GLY A 15 -8.19 -18.20 9.84
C GLY A 15 -7.74 -18.69 8.46
N PRO A 16 -7.37 -19.98 8.34
CA PRO A 16 -6.67 -20.53 7.17
C PRO A 16 -7.50 -20.56 5.88
N HIS A 17 -8.83 -20.45 5.96
CA HIS A 17 -9.69 -20.40 4.78
C HIS A 17 -9.67 -19.04 4.07
N ALA A 18 -9.17 -17.99 4.72
CA ALA A 18 -9.14 -16.64 4.16
C ALA A 18 -8.07 -16.47 3.07
N GLU A 19 -6.94 -17.17 3.18
CA GLU A 19 -5.86 -17.09 2.18
C GLU A 19 -6.28 -17.59 0.79
N PRO A 20 -6.88 -18.79 0.64
CA PRO A 20 -7.43 -19.21 -0.65
C PRO A 20 -8.44 -18.21 -1.22
N ALA A 21 -9.35 -17.69 -0.39
CA ALA A 21 -10.34 -16.70 -0.84
C ALA A 21 -9.70 -15.37 -1.28
N PHE A 22 -8.60 -14.95 -0.64
CA PHE A 22 -7.83 -13.79 -1.04
C PHE A 22 -7.17 -14.00 -2.41
N TYR A 23 -6.60 -15.19 -2.65
CA TYR A 23 -6.05 -15.52 -3.96
C TYR A 23 -7.13 -15.62 -5.04
N ASP A 24 -8.30 -16.18 -4.73
CA ASP A 24 -9.45 -16.20 -5.65
C ASP A 24 -9.87 -14.78 -6.04
N ALA A 25 -9.84 -13.81 -5.12
CA ALA A 25 -10.11 -12.41 -5.42
C ALA A 25 -9.11 -11.81 -6.42
N ILE A 26 -7.84 -12.22 -6.35
CA ILE A 26 -6.81 -11.83 -7.33
C ILE A 26 -7.06 -12.50 -8.69
N ILE A 27 -7.26 -13.83 -8.69
CA ILE A 27 -7.47 -14.64 -9.89
C ILE A 27 -8.68 -14.14 -10.69
N ASN A 28 -9.76 -13.79 -9.98
CA ASN A 28 -11.00 -13.31 -10.59
C ASN A 28 -10.97 -11.80 -10.90
N GLY A 29 -9.85 -11.12 -10.66
CA GLY A 29 -9.68 -9.69 -10.96
C GLY A 29 -10.44 -8.73 -10.04
N THR A 30 -10.97 -9.22 -8.91
CA THR A 30 -11.54 -8.36 -7.86
C THR A 30 -10.43 -7.53 -7.19
N LEU A 31 -9.24 -8.09 -7.03
CA LEU A 31 -8.03 -7.39 -6.62
C LEU A 31 -7.02 -7.41 -7.77
N THR A 32 -6.56 -6.22 -8.19
CA THR A 32 -5.48 -6.09 -9.17
C THR A 32 -4.14 -5.96 -8.45
N VAL A 33 -3.16 -6.74 -8.88
CA VAL A 33 -1.79 -6.70 -8.33
C VAL A 33 -0.90 -5.88 -9.24
N GLU A 34 -0.42 -4.76 -8.73
CA GLU A 34 0.50 -3.88 -9.44
C GLU A 34 1.96 -4.30 -9.21
N PRO A 35 2.75 -4.58 -10.26
CA PRO A 35 4.16 -4.85 -10.13
C PRO A 35 4.95 -3.56 -9.84
N LEU A 36 6.01 -3.68 -9.05
CA LEU A 36 6.96 -2.59 -8.83
C LEU A 36 7.99 -2.56 -9.94
N GLY A 37 8.06 -1.46 -10.67
CA GLY A 37 9.08 -1.19 -11.67
C GLY A 37 10.31 -0.48 -11.09
N PRO A 38 11.39 -0.34 -11.86
CA PRO A 38 12.60 0.39 -11.43
C PRO A 38 12.34 1.82 -10.93
N ALA A 39 11.41 2.55 -11.57
CA ALA A 39 11.02 3.88 -11.14
C ALA A 39 10.34 3.90 -9.76
N ASP A 40 9.54 2.87 -9.46
CA ASP A 40 8.90 2.73 -8.16
C ASP A 40 9.94 2.50 -7.06
N TRP A 41 10.98 1.70 -7.33
CA TRP A 41 12.09 1.48 -6.38
C TRP A 41 12.90 2.74 -6.11
N GLN A 42 13.19 3.52 -7.14
CA GLN A 42 13.82 4.83 -6.96
C GLN A 42 12.95 5.73 -6.09
N ARG A 43 11.64 5.77 -6.35
CA ARG A 43 10.71 6.59 -5.58
C ARG A 43 10.59 6.12 -4.13
N ILE A 44 10.55 4.82 -3.89
CA ILE A 44 10.58 4.21 -2.55
C ILE A 44 11.81 4.68 -1.78
N ARG A 45 13.01 4.63 -2.40
CA ARG A 45 14.25 5.11 -1.76
C ARG A 45 14.13 6.59 -1.39
N GLU A 46 13.61 7.43 -2.28
CA GLU A 46 13.43 8.86 -2.02
C GLU A 46 12.47 9.13 -0.86
N LEU A 47 11.38 8.38 -0.77
CA LEU A 47 10.41 8.49 0.30
C LEU A 47 11.02 8.10 1.64
N VAL A 48 11.70 6.95 1.70
CA VAL A 48 12.36 6.48 2.93
C VAL A 48 13.44 7.46 3.39
N ASP A 49 14.20 8.05 2.47
CA ASP A 49 15.23 9.05 2.78
C ASP A 49 14.61 10.38 3.27
N ARG A 50 13.54 10.85 2.60
CA ARG A 50 12.85 12.11 2.94
C ARG A 50 12.13 12.04 4.27
N TYR A 51 11.54 10.91 4.60
CA TYR A 51 10.77 10.68 5.80
C TYR A 51 11.55 9.80 6.78
N ASN A 52 12.88 9.97 6.90
CA ASN A 52 13.73 9.11 7.74
C ASN A 52 13.33 9.10 9.24
N ASP A 53 12.75 10.20 9.74
CA ASP A 53 12.20 10.33 11.09
C ASP A 53 10.81 9.69 11.26
N LEU A 54 10.20 9.24 10.16
CA LEU A 54 8.93 8.53 10.10
C LEU A 54 9.14 7.21 9.36
N PRO A 55 9.47 6.11 10.04
CA PRO A 55 9.88 4.86 9.40
C PRO A 55 8.71 4.20 8.66
N LEU A 56 8.44 4.64 7.43
CA LEU A 56 7.39 4.13 6.55
C LEU A 56 7.55 2.62 6.30
N GLY A 57 8.79 2.14 6.28
CA GLY A 57 9.10 0.80 5.80
C GLY A 57 8.93 0.66 4.29
N GLY A 58 9.39 -0.47 3.74
CA GLY A 58 9.35 -0.71 2.29
C GLY A 58 7.93 -0.88 1.74
N THR A 59 7.01 -1.41 2.55
CA THR A 59 5.64 -1.68 2.10
C THR A 59 4.82 -0.41 1.94
N ASP A 60 4.78 0.49 2.95
CA ASP A 60 4.04 1.75 2.82
C ASP A 60 4.65 2.67 1.76
N ALA A 61 5.98 2.77 1.71
CA ALA A 61 6.65 3.53 0.65
C ALA A 61 6.31 2.98 -0.75
N SER A 62 6.16 1.65 -0.89
CA SER A 62 5.75 1.04 -2.17
C SER A 62 4.31 1.36 -2.54
N LEU A 63 3.39 1.43 -1.58
CA LEU A 63 2.01 1.84 -1.80
C LEU A 63 1.94 3.29 -2.28
N ILE A 64 2.70 4.18 -1.66
CA ILE A 64 2.78 5.60 -2.04
C ILE A 64 3.31 5.73 -3.48
N ALA A 65 4.42 5.04 -3.80
CA ALA A 65 5.01 5.09 -5.13
C ALA A 65 4.05 4.59 -6.22
N VAL A 66 3.36 3.47 -5.98
CA VAL A 66 2.35 2.95 -6.92
C VAL A 66 1.16 3.90 -7.04
N ALA A 67 0.68 4.48 -5.94
CA ALA A 67 -0.42 5.43 -5.96
C ALA A 67 -0.08 6.68 -6.76
N GLU A 68 1.14 7.21 -6.61
CA GLU A 68 1.66 8.32 -7.42
C GLU A 68 1.73 7.93 -8.91
N ARG A 69 2.29 6.75 -9.23
CA ARG A 69 2.39 6.26 -10.62
C ARG A 69 1.03 6.11 -11.29
N LEU A 70 0.01 5.68 -10.55
CA LEU A 70 -1.34 5.45 -11.05
C LEU A 70 -2.25 6.69 -10.94
N GLY A 71 -1.77 7.79 -10.35
CA GLY A 71 -2.59 8.96 -10.05
C GLY A 71 -3.71 8.69 -9.05
N ALA A 72 -3.58 7.62 -8.23
CA ALA A 72 -4.59 7.24 -7.25
C ALA A 72 -4.53 8.18 -6.05
N THR A 73 -5.67 8.76 -5.68
CA THR A 73 -5.76 9.71 -4.54
C THR A 73 -6.30 9.06 -3.28
N ARG A 74 -6.79 7.81 -3.35
CA ARG A 74 -7.41 7.10 -2.23
C ARG A 74 -6.60 5.89 -1.81
N ILE A 75 -6.37 5.74 -0.51
CA ILE A 75 -5.68 4.60 0.09
C ILE A 75 -6.60 3.91 1.10
N ALA A 76 -6.77 2.60 0.96
CA ALA A 76 -7.40 1.78 1.99
C ALA A 76 -6.33 1.36 3.02
N THR A 77 -6.40 1.92 4.22
CA THR A 77 -5.42 1.64 5.29
C THR A 77 -6.03 1.80 6.67
N LEU A 78 -5.63 0.92 7.59
CA LEU A 78 -5.89 1.09 9.03
C LEU A 78 -4.78 1.89 9.71
N ASP A 79 -3.57 1.91 9.16
CA ASP A 79 -2.50 2.80 9.59
C ASP A 79 -2.66 4.16 8.92
N ARG A 80 -3.24 5.10 9.66
CA ARG A 80 -3.48 6.47 9.21
C ARG A 80 -2.30 7.39 9.51
N ALA A 81 -1.41 7.03 10.42
CA ALA A 81 -0.35 7.91 10.87
C ALA A 81 0.64 8.19 9.73
N HIS A 82 1.10 7.15 9.05
CA HIS A 82 2.06 7.29 7.95
C HIS A 82 1.47 8.05 6.76
N PHE A 83 0.29 7.63 6.30
CA PHE A 83 -0.33 8.16 5.07
C PHE A 83 -0.92 9.57 5.21
N SER A 84 -1.14 10.06 6.44
CA SER A 84 -1.60 11.44 6.68
C SER A 84 -0.45 12.47 6.66
N ILE A 85 0.76 12.04 7.00
CA ILE A 85 1.96 12.88 7.03
C ILE A 85 2.57 13.02 5.63
N VAL A 86 2.65 11.92 4.88
CA VAL A 86 3.26 11.94 3.56
C VAL A 86 2.46 12.82 2.59
N ARG A 87 3.18 13.66 1.85
CA ARG A 87 2.65 14.48 0.74
C ARG A 87 2.95 13.80 -0.60
N PRO A 88 1.94 13.28 -1.32
CA PRO A 88 2.10 12.66 -2.62
C PRO A 88 2.53 13.67 -3.69
N ALA A 89 3.20 13.21 -4.73
CA ALA A 89 3.65 14.08 -5.81
C ALA A 89 2.51 14.66 -6.68
N HIS A 90 1.33 14.03 -6.69
CA HIS A 90 0.22 14.33 -7.61
C HIS A 90 -1.04 14.89 -6.94
N CYS A 91 -1.07 15.00 -5.61
CA CYS A 91 -2.19 15.58 -4.87
C CYS A 91 -1.74 16.13 -3.51
N ASP A 92 -2.58 16.97 -2.88
CA ASP A 92 -2.22 17.61 -1.61
C ASP A 92 -2.13 16.60 -0.44
N ALA A 93 -3.00 15.59 -0.44
CA ALA A 93 -3.01 14.50 0.54
C ALA A 93 -3.83 13.31 0.01
N PHE A 94 -3.57 12.12 0.56
CA PHE A 94 -4.42 10.95 0.28
C PHE A 94 -5.76 11.04 1.03
N GLU A 95 -6.82 10.58 0.36
CA GLU A 95 -8.10 10.22 0.98
C GLU A 95 -7.96 8.83 1.63
N LEU A 96 -8.11 8.73 2.94
CA LEU A 96 -7.93 7.48 3.67
C LEU A 96 -9.26 6.81 4.00
N SER A 97 -9.39 5.54 3.59
CA SER A 97 -10.56 4.69 3.81
C SER A 97 -10.19 3.48 4.69
N PRO A 98 -11.09 2.96 5.57
CA PRO A 98 -12.43 3.49 5.87
C PRO A 98 -12.36 4.79 6.66
N HIS A 99 -13.34 5.69 6.46
CA HIS A 99 -13.49 6.90 7.28
C HIS A 99 -13.73 6.51 8.75
N PRO A 100 -13.23 7.30 9.73
CA PRO A 100 -13.45 7.03 11.15
C PRO A 100 -14.93 7.10 11.54
#